data_AF-A0A8T6CXR7-F1
#
_entry.id   AF-A0A8T6CXR7-F1
#
_cell.length_a   1.000
_cell.length_b   1.000
_cell.length_c   1.000
_cell.angle_alpha   90.00
_cell.angle_beta   90.00
_cell.angle_gamma   90.00
#
_symmetry.space_group_name_H-M   'P 1'
#
loop_
_entity.id
_entity.type
_entity.pdbx_description
1 polymer ?
#
loop_
_entity_poly.entity_id
_entity_poly.type
_entity_poly.pdbx_seq_one_letter_code
_entity_poly.pdbx_strand_id
1 'polypeptide(L)'
;MEQRQFGNTDLVASAVGFGTWEMSTTMYGHIDVDEAARAVNMAIDRGITLFDTAEVYGPYHSEELLAKALGNRRNEIVLVTKVGFDYDDTPQVIGRNSKKSHIIEHTDDCLRRLNTDFVDLMLIHWPDHDTPIGETMEGLEELKQSGKIRHYGVSNFNIDMMEECEQYGHIAANQVGYNMYDRRMESRVLPWCQANGVGYMAYGSLGFGLLTGAFTPDTTFEEGDWRRSGHAFNLPLFQEEHFRKEVEVTNRLVELADGYNKTVAQLALAWVLDHPAVSCALVGMRNERELEENVAATDWKLNEEIRTGINEIFDDVGVPTYQNAPQAI
;
A
#
# COMPACT_ATOMS: atom_id res chain seq x y z
N MET A 1 -15.78 11.35 -0.25
CA MET A 1 -14.38 10.94 -0.11
C MET A 1 -13.69 11.81 0.92
N GLU A 2 -13.24 11.23 2.03
CA GLU A 2 -12.42 11.90 3.04
C GLU A 2 -11.02 12.21 2.45
N GLN A 3 -10.51 13.42 2.70
CA GLN A 3 -9.13 13.81 2.35
C GLN A 3 -8.31 13.89 3.64
N ARG A 4 -7.08 13.37 3.62
CA ARG A 4 -6.18 13.30 4.78
C ARG A 4 -4.82 13.90 4.43
N GLN A 5 -4.26 14.60 5.40
CA GLN A 5 -2.89 15.12 5.34
C GLN A 5 -1.89 13.99 5.63
N PHE A 6 -0.73 14.04 4.97
CA PHE A 6 0.36 13.12 5.19
C PHE A 6 1.31 13.70 6.22
N GLY A 7 1.18 13.23 7.46
CA GLY A 7 2.00 13.71 8.56
C GLY A 7 1.96 15.24 8.70
N ASN A 8 3.13 15.86 8.88
CA ASN A 8 3.31 17.31 9.00
C ASN A 8 3.73 17.97 7.66
N THR A 9 3.19 17.49 6.54
CA THR A 9 3.48 18.04 5.19
C THR A 9 2.27 18.76 4.59
N ASP A 10 2.46 19.52 3.52
CA ASP A 10 1.36 20.09 2.72
C ASP A 10 0.72 19.08 1.75
N LEU A 11 1.16 17.81 1.77
CA LEU A 11 0.59 16.75 0.95
C LEU A 11 -0.75 16.29 1.54
N VAL A 12 -1.81 16.44 0.75
CA VAL A 12 -3.18 16.03 1.10
C VAL A 12 -3.73 15.16 -0.02
N ALA A 13 -4.28 14.00 0.33
CA ALA A 13 -4.87 13.08 -0.63
C ALA A 13 -6.06 12.30 -0.04
N SER A 14 -6.76 11.53 -0.86
CA SER A 14 -7.89 10.72 -0.43
C SER A 14 -7.47 9.66 0.58
N ALA A 15 -8.31 9.41 1.59
CA ALA A 15 -8.07 8.41 2.62
C ALA A 15 -7.95 6.99 2.04
N VAL A 16 -8.63 6.71 0.93
CA VAL A 16 -8.45 5.50 0.13
C VAL A 16 -7.63 5.86 -1.11
N GLY A 17 -6.55 5.11 -1.35
CA GLY A 17 -5.68 5.29 -2.52
C GLY A 17 -5.76 4.12 -3.48
N PHE A 18 -5.58 4.41 -4.76
CA PHE A 18 -5.59 3.42 -5.83
C PHE A 18 -4.20 2.79 -5.98
N GLY A 19 -4.07 1.53 -5.56
CA GLY A 19 -2.85 0.74 -5.75
C GLY A 19 -2.82 0.06 -7.11
N THR A 20 -1.73 0.22 -7.85
CA THR A 20 -1.63 -0.26 -9.24
C THR A 20 -0.88 -1.58 -9.41
N TRP A 21 -0.47 -2.25 -8.32
CA TRP A 21 0.28 -3.51 -8.43
C TRP A 21 -0.48 -4.58 -9.23
N GLU A 22 -1.80 -4.67 -9.06
CA GLU A 22 -2.59 -5.61 -9.86
C GLU A 22 -2.54 -5.25 -11.36
N MET A 23 -2.56 -3.96 -11.72
CA MET A 23 -2.49 -3.52 -13.12
C MET A 23 -1.23 -4.00 -13.85
N SER A 24 -0.18 -4.41 -13.12
CA SER A 24 1.07 -4.88 -13.72
C SER A 24 0.97 -6.23 -14.41
N THR A 25 -0.14 -6.96 -14.28
CA THR A 25 -0.44 -8.25 -14.96
C THR A 25 0.50 -9.42 -14.61
N THR A 26 1.47 -9.23 -13.71
CA THR A 26 2.53 -10.22 -13.44
C THR A 26 2.32 -11.05 -12.18
N MET A 27 1.71 -10.47 -11.15
CA MET A 27 1.63 -11.08 -9.81
C MET A 27 0.22 -11.50 -9.38
N TYR A 28 -0.78 -11.26 -10.25
CA TYR A 28 -2.22 -11.49 -9.98
C TYR A 28 -2.96 -12.20 -11.12
N GLY A 29 -2.24 -12.77 -12.10
CA GLY A 29 -2.81 -13.35 -13.32
C GLY A 29 -3.15 -12.32 -14.41
N HIS A 30 -3.96 -12.71 -15.39
CA HIS A 30 -4.32 -11.85 -16.54
C HIS A 30 -5.23 -10.69 -16.14
N ILE A 31 -4.89 -9.47 -16.57
CA ILE A 31 -5.68 -8.25 -16.37
C ILE A 31 -5.89 -7.54 -17.71
N ASP A 32 -7.12 -7.10 -17.97
CA ASP A 32 -7.50 -6.31 -19.15
C ASP A 32 -7.09 -4.85 -18.96
N VAL A 33 -6.18 -4.37 -19.81
CA VAL A 33 -5.64 -3.00 -19.77
C VAL A 33 -6.72 -1.94 -19.98
N ASP A 34 -7.73 -2.21 -20.81
CA ASP A 34 -8.82 -1.25 -21.04
C ASP A 34 -9.74 -1.16 -19.82
N GLU A 35 -9.91 -2.26 -19.07
CA GLU A 35 -10.62 -2.27 -17.79
C GLU A 35 -9.87 -1.48 -16.72
N ALA A 36 -8.55 -1.70 -16.62
CA ALA A 36 -7.70 -0.97 -15.70
C ALA A 36 -7.71 0.55 -15.97
N ALA A 37 -7.69 0.96 -17.26
CA ALA A 37 -7.77 2.37 -17.63
C ALA A 37 -9.13 3.01 -17.30
N ARG A 38 -10.23 2.25 -17.43
CA ARG A 38 -11.56 2.68 -16.97
C ARG A 38 -11.59 2.85 -15.46
N ALA A 39 -11.05 1.89 -14.71
CA ALA A 39 -10.99 1.94 -13.25
C ALA A 39 -10.25 3.19 -12.74
N VAL A 40 -9.13 3.58 -13.37
CA VAL A 40 -8.39 4.81 -13.03
C VAL A 40 -9.27 6.05 -13.18
N ASN A 41 -9.94 6.22 -14.33
CA ASN A 41 -10.77 7.40 -14.57
C ASN A 41 -11.97 7.47 -13.62
N MET A 42 -12.60 6.32 -13.37
CA MET A 42 -13.71 6.22 -12.43
C MET A 42 -13.27 6.53 -11.00
N ALA A 43 -12.08 6.08 -10.59
CA ALA A 43 -11.53 6.40 -9.28
C ALA A 43 -11.41 7.91 -9.07
N ILE A 44 -10.88 8.63 -10.07
CA ILE A 44 -10.80 10.10 -10.03
C ILE A 44 -12.21 10.71 -9.95
N ASP A 45 -13.16 10.22 -10.75
CA ASP A 45 -14.55 10.72 -10.75
C ASP A 45 -15.29 10.47 -9.42
N ARG A 46 -14.88 9.46 -8.65
CA ARG A 46 -15.36 9.17 -7.29
C ARG A 46 -14.57 9.90 -6.19
N GLY A 47 -13.61 10.74 -6.57
CA GLY A 47 -12.85 11.61 -5.68
C GLY A 47 -11.61 10.97 -5.06
N ILE A 48 -11.16 9.80 -5.55
CA ILE A 48 -9.84 9.26 -5.22
C ILE A 48 -8.79 10.16 -5.88
N THR A 49 -7.88 10.69 -5.07
CA THR A 49 -6.81 11.58 -5.51
C THR A 49 -5.44 10.95 -5.35
N LEU A 50 -5.27 9.87 -4.58
CA LEU A 50 -3.98 9.18 -4.47
C LEU A 50 -3.88 7.97 -5.41
N PHE A 51 -2.82 7.93 -6.22
CA PHE A 51 -2.48 6.78 -7.06
C PHE A 51 -1.05 6.33 -6.78
N ASP A 52 -0.89 5.05 -6.44
CA ASP A 52 0.36 4.45 -6.02
C ASP A 52 0.82 3.40 -7.04
N THR A 53 2.04 3.57 -7.55
CA THR A 53 2.73 2.64 -8.45
C THR A 53 4.17 2.43 -7.99
N ALA A 54 4.96 1.68 -8.76
CA ALA A 54 6.38 1.47 -8.53
C ALA A 54 7.06 0.98 -9.81
N GLU A 55 8.37 1.25 -9.94
CA GLU A 55 9.18 0.74 -11.06
C GLU A 55 9.18 -0.79 -11.14
N VAL A 56 9.00 -1.49 -10.01
CA VAL A 56 9.06 -2.96 -9.95
C VAL A 56 7.75 -3.64 -10.34
N TYR A 57 6.65 -2.90 -10.45
CA TYR A 57 5.33 -3.48 -10.73
C TYR A 57 5.24 -3.88 -12.18
N GLY A 58 5.40 -5.19 -12.42
CA GLY A 58 5.51 -5.78 -13.76
C GLY A 58 6.58 -5.02 -14.50
N PRO A 59 7.86 -5.18 -14.10
CA PRO A 59 8.89 -4.16 -14.15
C PRO A 59 8.68 -3.12 -15.25
N TYR A 60 8.48 -1.88 -14.81
CA TYR A 60 8.24 -0.67 -15.60
C TYR A 60 6.84 -0.53 -16.22
N HIS A 61 6.08 -1.61 -16.35
CA HIS A 61 4.82 -1.62 -17.09
C HIS A 61 3.68 -0.86 -16.39
N SER A 62 3.56 -0.99 -15.07
CA SER A 62 2.47 -0.32 -14.33
C SER A 62 2.51 1.20 -14.51
N GLU A 63 3.70 1.79 -14.53
CA GLU A 63 3.90 3.24 -14.73
C GLU A 63 3.44 3.68 -16.12
N GLU A 64 3.78 2.94 -17.17
CA GLU A 64 3.35 3.24 -18.55
C GLU A 64 1.82 3.12 -18.71
N LEU A 65 1.23 2.08 -18.12
CA LEU A 65 -0.22 1.88 -18.14
C LEU A 65 -0.96 2.99 -17.40
N LEU A 66 -0.46 3.36 -16.21
CA LEU A 66 -1.04 4.44 -15.42
C LEU A 66 -0.95 5.77 -16.18
N ALA A 67 0.20 6.09 -16.79
CA ALA A 67 0.37 7.30 -17.60
C ALA A 67 -0.66 7.38 -18.73
N LYS A 68 -0.84 6.27 -19.46
CA LYS A 68 -1.81 6.17 -20.55
C LYS A 68 -3.24 6.34 -20.04
N ALA A 69 -3.57 5.74 -18.89
CA ALA A 69 -4.89 5.81 -18.29
C ALA A 69 -5.25 7.21 -17.77
N LEU A 70 -4.27 7.90 -17.15
CA LEU A 70 -4.43 9.27 -16.65
C LEU A 70 -4.58 10.29 -17.78
N GLY A 71 -3.79 10.16 -18.85
CA GLY A 71 -3.76 11.13 -19.94
C GLY A 71 -3.58 12.56 -19.41
N ASN A 72 -4.50 13.46 -19.75
CA ASN A 72 -4.44 14.86 -19.32
C ASN A 72 -4.85 15.09 -17.85
N ARG A 73 -5.32 14.04 -17.14
CA ARG A 73 -5.78 14.12 -15.75
C ARG A 73 -4.67 13.93 -14.72
N ARG A 74 -3.41 13.77 -15.15
CA ARG A 74 -2.23 13.64 -14.26
C ARG A 74 -2.19 14.70 -13.17
N ASN A 75 -2.59 15.93 -13.46
CA ASN A 75 -2.57 17.05 -12.51
C ASN A 75 -3.77 17.09 -11.55
N GLU A 76 -4.74 16.18 -11.69
CA GLU A 76 -5.87 16.04 -10.75
C GLU A 76 -5.54 15.15 -9.55
N ILE A 77 -4.37 14.49 -9.56
CA ILE A 77 -4.01 13.44 -8.60
C ILE A 77 -2.68 13.73 -7.88
N VAL A 78 -2.56 13.14 -6.70
CA VAL A 78 -1.30 12.88 -5.99
C VAL A 78 -0.73 11.57 -6.52
N LEU A 79 0.39 11.65 -7.23
CA LEU A 79 1.08 10.49 -7.77
C LEU A 79 2.22 10.04 -6.86
N VAL A 80 2.16 8.79 -6.44
CA VAL A 80 3.20 8.10 -5.66
C VAL A 80 3.88 7.05 -6.54
N THR A 81 5.21 7.08 -6.62
CA THR A 81 5.99 5.98 -7.19
C THR A 81 7.16 5.62 -6.27
N LYS A 82 7.87 4.54 -6.60
CA LYS A 82 8.94 3.99 -5.77
C LYS A 82 10.10 3.54 -6.63
N VAL A 83 11.30 3.69 -6.08
CA VAL A 83 12.57 3.20 -6.62
C VAL A 83 13.34 2.39 -5.59
N GLY A 84 14.40 1.72 -6.01
CA GLY A 84 15.39 1.12 -5.11
C GLY A 84 15.77 -0.32 -5.45
N PHE A 85 15.54 -0.75 -6.70
CA PHE A 85 15.91 -2.09 -7.16
C PHE A 85 16.95 -2.05 -8.27
N ASP A 86 17.81 -3.06 -8.28
CA ASP A 86 18.65 -3.41 -9.42
C ASP A 86 17.95 -4.44 -10.30
N TYR A 87 18.15 -4.30 -11.62
CA TYR A 87 17.56 -5.17 -12.62
C TYR A 87 18.64 -5.78 -13.53
N ASP A 88 18.41 -7.01 -13.99
CA ASP A 88 19.19 -7.58 -15.10
C ASP A 88 18.65 -7.15 -16.48
N ASP A 89 19.26 -7.67 -17.55
CA ASP A 89 18.88 -7.39 -18.94
C ASP A 89 17.45 -7.87 -19.31
N THR A 90 16.83 -8.71 -18.49
CA THR A 90 15.47 -9.27 -18.66
C THR A 90 14.45 -8.66 -17.71
N PRO A 91 14.61 -7.36 -17.43
CA PRO A 91 14.07 -6.64 -16.27
C PRO A 91 13.75 -7.44 -15.01
N GLN A 92 14.53 -8.47 -14.65
CA GLN A 92 14.32 -9.18 -13.40
C GLN A 92 15.05 -8.49 -12.26
N VAL A 93 14.40 -8.42 -11.09
CA VAL A 93 15.02 -7.85 -9.89
C VAL A 93 16.15 -8.77 -9.42
N ILE A 94 17.36 -8.21 -9.30
CA ILE A 94 18.56 -8.93 -8.85
C ILE A 94 19.10 -8.43 -7.50
N GLY A 95 18.56 -7.34 -6.98
CA GLY A 95 19.01 -6.76 -5.72
C GLY A 95 18.28 -5.47 -5.38
N ARG A 96 18.61 -4.93 -4.20
CA ARG A 96 18.19 -3.59 -3.78
C ARG A 96 19.37 -2.65 -3.97
N ASN A 97 19.09 -1.43 -4.41
CA ASN A 97 20.12 -0.41 -4.64
C ASN A 97 19.53 0.97 -4.40
N SER A 98 19.91 1.56 -3.27
CA SER A 98 19.48 2.91 -2.86
C SER A 98 20.59 3.96 -3.00
N LYS A 99 21.67 3.65 -3.74
CA LYS A 99 22.76 4.62 -3.97
C LYS A 99 22.23 5.89 -4.60
N LYS A 100 22.82 7.02 -4.22
CA LYS A 100 22.38 8.35 -4.67
C LYS A 100 22.24 8.46 -6.19
N SER A 101 23.25 7.99 -6.94
CA SER A 101 23.22 8.04 -8.39
C SER A 101 22.11 7.18 -8.99
N HIS A 102 21.89 6.01 -8.40
CA HIS A 102 20.89 5.04 -8.85
C HIS A 102 19.48 5.58 -8.68
N ILE A 103 19.16 6.12 -7.50
CA ILE A 103 17.82 6.67 -7.23
C ILE A 103 17.51 7.89 -8.11
N ILE A 104 18.52 8.71 -8.44
CA ILE A 104 18.33 9.86 -9.32
C ILE A 104 18.03 9.39 -10.75
N GLU A 105 18.83 8.46 -11.28
CA GLU A 105 18.65 7.89 -12.62
C GLU A 105 17.29 7.18 -12.76
N HIS A 106 16.95 6.33 -11.80
CA HIS A 106 15.69 5.60 -11.81
C HIS A 106 14.47 6.52 -11.63
N THR A 107 14.63 7.64 -10.92
CA THR A 107 13.57 8.66 -10.85
C THR A 107 13.33 9.30 -12.22
N ASP A 108 14.37 9.63 -12.98
CA ASP A 108 14.22 10.18 -14.34
C ASP A 108 13.52 9.19 -15.28
N ASP A 109 13.82 7.91 -15.10
CA ASP A 109 13.16 6.83 -15.82
C ASP A 109 11.69 6.66 -15.44
N CYS A 110 11.34 6.77 -14.15
CA CYS A 110 9.96 6.79 -13.69
C CYS A 110 9.20 7.97 -14.33
N LEU A 111 9.76 9.18 -14.30
CA LEU A 111 9.16 10.38 -14.90
C LEU A 111 8.89 10.21 -16.40
N ARG A 112 9.84 9.62 -17.13
CA ARG A 112 9.70 9.30 -18.55
C ARG A 112 8.54 8.32 -18.80
N ARG A 113 8.43 7.24 -18.03
CA ARG A 113 7.35 6.24 -18.17
C ARG A 113 5.99 6.80 -17.77
N LEU A 114 5.97 7.59 -16.71
CA LEU A 114 4.77 8.26 -16.20
C LEU A 114 4.34 9.45 -17.07
N ASN A 115 5.15 9.83 -18.07
CA ASN A 115 4.93 10.96 -18.98
C ASN A 115 4.60 12.26 -18.21
N THR A 116 5.41 12.55 -17.20
CA THR A 116 5.25 13.70 -16.29
C THR A 116 6.62 14.26 -15.93
N ASP A 117 6.68 15.54 -15.56
CA ASP A 117 7.92 16.23 -15.14
C ASP A 117 8.16 16.19 -13.63
N PHE A 118 7.13 15.83 -12.85
CA PHE A 118 7.25 15.62 -11.40
C PHE A 118 6.39 14.45 -10.89
N VAL A 119 6.75 13.92 -9.72
CA VAL A 119 5.90 13.08 -8.87
C VAL A 119 5.65 13.75 -7.52
N ASP A 120 4.49 13.47 -6.90
CA ASP A 120 4.10 14.12 -5.65
C ASP A 120 4.80 13.50 -4.45
N LEU A 121 5.00 12.17 -4.45
CA LEU A 121 5.73 11.45 -3.41
C LEU A 121 6.58 10.33 -4.03
N MET A 122 7.90 10.38 -3.81
CA MET A 122 8.83 9.30 -4.15
C MET A 122 9.15 8.47 -2.92
N LEU A 123 9.03 7.14 -3.00
CA LEU A 123 9.40 6.25 -1.89
C LEU A 123 10.64 5.42 -2.24
N ILE A 124 11.51 5.19 -1.25
CA ILE A 124 12.44 4.06 -1.29
C ILE A 124 11.65 2.80 -0.97
N HIS A 125 11.56 1.86 -1.92
CA HIS A 125 10.62 0.74 -1.87
C HIS A 125 10.94 -0.25 -0.73
N TRP A 126 12.21 -0.57 -0.55
CA TRP A 126 12.71 -1.45 0.51
C TRP A 126 14.05 -0.94 1.02
N PRO A 127 14.40 -1.18 2.30
CA PRO A 127 15.72 -0.83 2.81
C PRO A 127 16.82 -1.60 2.07
N ASP A 128 17.79 -0.87 1.55
CA ASP A 128 19.06 -1.39 1.06
C ASP A 128 20.07 -1.35 2.22
N HIS A 129 20.58 -2.51 2.61
CA HIS A 129 21.51 -2.65 3.73
C HIS A 129 22.97 -2.42 3.33
N ASP A 130 23.27 -2.32 2.04
CA ASP A 130 24.61 -2.11 1.52
C ASP A 130 24.90 -0.63 1.19
N THR A 131 23.89 0.24 1.27
CA THR A 131 24.00 1.69 1.06
C THR A 131 23.73 2.45 2.38
N PRO A 132 24.61 3.36 2.82
CA PRO A 132 24.32 4.21 3.97
C PRO A 132 23.06 5.06 3.76
N ILE A 133 22.15 5.13 4.74
CA ILE A 133 20.88 5.87 4.61
C ILE A 133 21.13 7.34 4.26
N GLY A 134 22.17 7.96 4.84
CA GLY A 134 22.55 9.33 4.49
C GLY A 134 22.80 9.57 3.00
N GLU A 135 23.42 8.61 2.31
CA GLU A 135 23.64 8.70 0.84
C GLU A 135 22.30 8.68 0.09
N THR A 136 21.40 7.77 0.46
CA THR A 136 20.05 7.69 -0.10
C THR A 136 19.28 9.01 0.11
N MET A 137 19.33 9.55 1.33
CA MET A 137 18.64 10.80 1.68
C MET A 137 19.19 12.00 0.91
N GLU A 138 20.51 12.07 0.68
CA GLU A 138 21.12 13.11 -0.15
C GLU A 138 20.60 13.10 -1.59
N GLY A 139 20.36 11.93 -2.18
CA GLY A 139 19.78 11.86 -3.53
C GLY A 139 18.31 12.25 -3.57
N LEU A 140 17.51 11.87 -2.56
CA LEU A 140 16.11 12.31 -2.44
C LEU A 140 16.00 13.83 -2.25
N GLU A 141 16.88 14.43 -1.44
CA GLU A 141 16.97 15.87 -1.28
C GLU A 141 17.34 16.59 -2.59
N GLU A 142 18.29 16.05 -3.36
CA GLU A 142 18.65 16.61 -4.67
C GLU A 142 17.47 16.57 -5.65
N LEU A 143 16.76 15.45 -5.71
CA LEU A 143 15.55 15.31 -6.53
C LEU A 143 14.47 16.32 -6.12
N LYS A 144 14.28 16.52 -4.81
CA LYS A 144 13.32 17.48 -4.27
C LYS A 144 13.70 18.92 -4.63
N GLN A 145 14.97 19.28 -4.46
CA GLN A 145 15.49 20.61 -4.81
C GLN A 145 15.40 20.89 -6.32
N SER A 146 15.55 19.85 -7.15
CA SER A 146 15.40 19.96 -8.60
C SER A 146 13.94 20.12 -9.08
N GLY A 147 12.96 19.86 -8.20
CA GLY A 147 11.53 19.91 -8.51
C GLY A 147 10.96 18.64 -9.16
N LYS A 148 11.79 17.61 -9.37
CA LYS A 148 11.37 16.30 -9.93
C LYS A 148 10.46 15.52 -8.98
N ILE A 149 10.60 15.74 -7.68
CA ILE A 149 9.73 15.19 -6.66
C ILE A 149 9.28 16.32 -5.72
N ARG A 150 8.04 16.28 -5.22
CA ARG A 150 7.57 17.26 -4.21
C ARG A 150 7.92 16.81 -2.78
N HIS A 151 7.67 15.55 -2.49
CA HIS A 151 7.99 14.90 -1.23
C HIS A 151 8.72 13.58 -1.47
N TYR A 152 9.39 13.09 -0.44
CA TYR A 152 9.92 11.74 -0.40
C TYR A 152 9.51 11.05 0.90
N GLY A 153 9.57 9.73 0.89
CA GLY A 153 9.34 8.88 2.05
C GLY A 153 10.02 7.53 1.86
N VAL A 154 9.62 6.58 2.69
CA VAL A 154 10.19 5.23 2.72
C VAL A 154 9.08 4.18 2.73
N SER A 155 9.43 2.94 2.42
CA SER A 155 8.52 1.80 2.47
C SER A 155 9.23 0.63 3.12
N ASN A 156 8.53 -0.05 4.03
CA ASN A 156 9.03 -1.17 4.83
C ASN A 156 10.20 -0.83 5.76
N PHE A 157 10.40 0.44 6.13
CA PHE A 157 11.43 0.84 7.09
C PHE A 157 10.92 0.63 8.52
N ASN A 158 11.85 0.26 9.42
CA ASN A 158 11.59 0.20 10.86
C ASN A 158 11.91 1.55 11.53
N ILE A 159 11.69 1.66 12.85
CA ILE A 159 11.90 2.91 13.60
C ILE A 159 13.35 3.39 13.50
N ASP A 160 14.33 2.53 13.78
CA ASP A 160 15.75 2.91 13.80
C ASP A 160 16.19 3.50 12.45
N MET A 161 15.73 2.90 11.33
CA MET A 161 16.01 3.41 9.99
C MET A 161 15.31 4.74 9.71
N MET A 162 14.05 4.90 10.12
CA MET A 162 13.32 6.16 9.96
C MET A 162 13.95 7.29 10.80
N GLU A 163 14.41 6.99 12.02
CA GLU A 163 15.14 7.94 12.85
C GLU A 163 16.46 8.37 12.21
N GLU A 164 17.15 7.47 11.52
CA GLU A 164 18.34 7.81 10.72
C GLU A 164 17.97 8.71 9.54
N CYS A 165 16.90 8.42 8.79
CA CYS A 165 16.40 9.29 7.72
C CYS A 165 16.14 10.73 8.19
N GLU A 166 15.46 10.88 9.34
CA GLU A 166 15.11 12.19 9.92
C GLU A 166 16.32 13.04 10.32
N GLN A 167 17.54 12.48 10.40
CA GLN A 167 18.77 13.26 10.61
C GLN A 167 19.18 14.08 9.38
N TYR A 168 18.72 13.67 8.19
CA TYR A 168 19.07 14.29 6.91
C TYR A 168 17.93 15.12 6.32
N GLY A 169 16.69 14.71 6.56
CA GLY A 169 15.50 15.43 6.12
C GLY A 169 14.22 14.68 6.48
N HIS A 170 13.11 15.43 6.55
CA HIS A 170 11.85 14.90 7.03
C HIS A 170 11.18 14.00 5.97
N ILE A 171 10.92 12.74 6.31
CA ILE A 171 10.18 11.79 5.47
C ILE A 171 8.67 12.05 5.58
N ALA A 172 8.01 12.24 4.45
CA ALA A 172 6.57 12.54 4.43
C ALA A 172 5.71 11.33 4.82
N ALA A 173 6.19 10.11 4.52
CA ALA A 173 5.46 8.89 4.79
C ALA A 173 6.35 7.67 4.99
N ASN A 174 5.83 6.69 5.74
CA ASN A 174 6.27 5.29 5.69
C ASN A 174 5.12 4.43 5.15
N GLN A 175 5.38 3.66 4.09
CA GLN A 175 4.43 2.74 3.49
C GLN A 175 4.71 1.30 3.95
N VAL A 176 3.81 0.71 4.74
CA VAL A 176 4.00 -0.61 5.35
C VAL A 176 2.68 -1.38 5.38
N GLY A 177 2.74 -2.71 5.38
CA GLY A 177 1.56 -3.57 5.44
C GLY A 177 0.82 -3.39 6.77
N TYR A 178 -0.50 -3.18 6.68
CA TYR A 178 -1.38 -3.08 7.85
C TYR A 178 -2.81 -3.46 7.51
N ASN A 179 -3.33 -4.47 8.20
CA ASN A 179 -4.69 -4.97 8.11
C ASN A 179 -5.03 -5.76 9.37
N MET A 180 -6.26 -6.26 9.50
CA MET A 180 -6.69 -6.96 10.72
C MET A 180 -5.86 -8.22 11.04
N TYR A 181 -5.32 -8.88 10.02
CA TYR A 181 -4.45 -10.05 10.20
C TYR A 181 -3.02 -9.64 10.55
N ASP A 182 -2.49 -8.55 9.99
CA ASP A 182 -1.14 -8.05 10.27
C ASP A 182 -1.16 -6.75 11.08
N ARG A 183 -1.08 -6.88 12.41
CA ARG A 183 -1.11 -5.78 13.38
C ARG A 183 0.27 -5.48 13.99
N ARG A 184 1.35 -5.98 13.36
CA ARG A 184 2.75 -5.75 13.78
C ARG A 184 3.09 -4.27 14.03
N MET A 185 2.42 -3.37 13.30
CA MET A 185 2.75 -1.95 13.30
C MET A 185 2.09 -1.16 14.45
N GLU A 186 1.06 -1.71 15.10
CA GLU A 186 0.28 -0.98 16.13
C GLU A 186 1.07 -0.63 17.38
N SER A 187 2.00 -1.48 17.79
CA SER A 187 2.72 -1.31 19.06
C SER A 187 3.89 -0.34 18.96
N ARG A 188 4.41 -0.11 17.75
CA ARG A 188 5.67 0.62 17.54
C ARG A 188 5.60 1.61 16.39
N VAL A 189 5.51 1.13 15.15
CA VAL A 189 5.66 1.96 13.94
C VAL A 189 4.55 2.99 13.81
N LEU A 190 3.28 2.59 13.98
CA LEU A 190 2.14 3.50 13.89
C LEU A 190 2.18 4.62 14.95
N PRO A 191 2.40 4.34 16.26
CA PRO A 191 2.59 5.37 17.27
C PRO A 191 3.78 6.30 16.97
N TRP A 192 4.89 5.75 16.49
CA TRP A 192 6.07 6.55 16.14
C TRP A 192 5.78 7.50 14.98
N CYS A 193 5.13 7.02 13.90
CA CYS A 193 4.71 7.84 12.77
C CYS A 193 3.81 8.99 13.22
N GLN A 194 2.82 8.70 14.07
CA GLN A 194 1.94 9.73 14.64
C GLN A 194 2.71 10.77 15.46
N ALA A 195 3.61 10.33 16.33
CA ALA A 195 4.36 11.21 17.23
C ALA A 195 5.35 12.12 16.49
N ASN A 196 5.92 11.64 15.38
CA ASN A 196 6.94 12.36 14.60
C ASN A 196 6.36 13.09 13.37
N GLY A 197 5.04 13.04 13.17
CA GLY A 197 4.40 13.70 12.04
C GLY A 197 4.77 13.08 10.70
N VAL A 198 4.94 11.76 10.65
CA VAL A 198 5.15 10.99 9.41
C VAL A 198 3.83 10.32 9.05
N GLY A 199 3.36 10.50 7.81
CA GLY A 199 2.15 9.83 7.34
C GLY A 199 2.33 8.31 7.25
N TYR A 200 1.29 7.53 7.51
CA TYR A 200 1.32 6.09 7.30
C TYR A 200 0.46 5.69 6.10
N MET A 201 1.06 4.98 5.14
CA MET A 201 0.36 4.39 4.01
C MET A 201 0.24 2.88 4.23
N ALA A 202 -0.98 2.39 4.45
CA ALA A 202 -1.24 0.97 4.63
C ALA A 202 -1.38 0.30 3.26
N TYR A 203 -0.50 -0.65 2.92
CA TYR A 203 -0.75 -1.58 1.81
C TYR A 203 -1.36 -2.89 2.33
N GLY A 204 -2.00 -3.63 1.42
CA GLY A 204 -2.65 -4.89 1.80
C GLY A 204 -3.83 -4.69 2.75
N SER A 205 -4.47 -3.52 2.70
CA SER A 205 -5.55 -3.10 3.62
C SER A 205 -6.72 -4.09 3.68
N LEU A 206 -6.93 -4.87 2.61
CA LEU A 206 -7.94 -5.92 2.49
C LEU A 206 -7.38 -7.34 2.76
N GLY A 207 -6.27 -7.48 3.48
CA GLY A 207 -5.64 -8.76 3.77
C GLY A 207 -5.24 -9.53 2.50
N PHE A 208 -4.81 -8.81 1.46
CA PHE A 208 -4.46 -9.38 0.14
C PHE A 208 -5.58 -10.23 -0.50
N GLY A 209 -6.83 -9.91 -0.19
CA GLY A 209 -8.03 -10.59 -0.66
C GLY A 209 -8.82 -11.30 0.45
N LEU A 210 -8.19 -11.62 1.59
CA LEU A 210 -8.87 -12.29 2.71
C LEU A 210 -10.09 -11.49 3.19
N LEU A 211 -9.94 -10.19 3.39
CA LEU A 211 -10.99 -9.31 3.91
C LEU A 211 -11.97 -8.81 2.83
N THR A 212 -12.20 -9.61 1.79
CA THR A 212 -13.20 -9.33 0.73
C THR A 212 -14.42 -10.26 0.80
N GLY A 213 -14.31 -11.37 1.55
CA GLY A 213 -15.32 -12.43 1.55
C GLY A 213 -15.31 -13.31 0.29
N ALA A 214 -14.36 -13.11 -0.63
CA ALA A 214 -14.28 -13.88 -1.87
C ALA A 214 -13.69 -15.30 -1.69
N PHE A 215 -12.94 -15.54 -0.62
CA PHE A 215 -12.26 -16.81 -0.39
C PHE A 215 -13.12 -17.80 0.40
N THR A 216 -13.02 -19.06 -0.01
CA THR A 216 -13.54 -20.24 0.69
C THR A 216 -12.39 -21.09 1.23
N PRO A 217 -12.64 -22.02 2.17
CA PRO A 217 -11.61 -22.94 2.67
C PRO A 217 -10.94 -23.80 1.60
N ASP A 218 -11.56 -23.92 0.42
CA ASP A 218 -11.08 -24.70 -0.73
C ASP A 218 -10.45 -23.82 -1.82
N THR A 219 -10.33 -22.51 -1.58
CA THR A 219 -9.72 -21.59 -2.54
C THR A 219 -8.26 -21.96 -2.78
N THR A 220 -7.85 -21.94 -4.05
CA THR A 220 -6.48 -22.21 -4.50
C THR A 220 -6.02 -21.11 -5.43
N PHE A 221 -4.70 -20.97 -5.58
CA PHE A 221 -4.07 -19.90 -6.35
C PHE A 221 -3.34 -20.46 -7.58
N GLU A 222 -3.40 -19.74 -8.70
CA GLU A 222 -2.80 -20.14 -9.98
C GLU A 222 -1.25 -20.11 -9.95
N GLU A 223 -0.61 -20.65 -11.00
CA GLU A 223 0.86 -20.83 -11.09
C GLU A 223 1.68 -19.51 -11.12
N GLY A 224 1.06 -18.34 -11.29
CA GLY A 224 1.72 -17.03 -11.21
C GLY A 224 1.30 -16.16 -10.03
N ASP A 225 0.42 -16.65 -9.15
CA ASP A 225 -0.07 -15.88 -8.01
C ASP A 225 0.85 -16.07 -6.80
N TRP A 226 1.42 -14.98 -6.28
CA TRP A 226 2.37 -15.02 -5.19
C TRP A 226 1.79 -15.61 -3.89
N ARG A 227 0.46 -15.54 -3.71
CA ARG A 227 -0.24 -16.14 -2.55
C ARG A 227 -0.11 -17.65 -2.52
N ARG A 228 0.17 -18.28 -3.67
CA ARG A 228 0.47 -19.71 -3.77
C ARG A 228 1.70 -20.13 -2.94
N SER A 229 2.61 -19.21 -2.63
CA SER A 229 3.75 -19.46 -1.73
C SER A 229 3.34 -19.74 -0.27
N GLY A 230 2.08 -19.45 0.08
CA GLY A 230 1.54 -19.59 1.42
C GLY A 230 1.86 -18.41 2.35
N HIS A 231 2.73 -17.49 1.95
CA HIS A 231 3.23 -16.44 2.84
C HIS A 231 2.92 -15.05 2.31
N ALA A 232 2.58 -14.14 3.23
CA ALA A 232 2.49 -12.71 3.00
C ALA A 232 3.46 -11.99 3.95
N PHE A 233 4.58 -11.48 3.43
CA PHE A 233 5.55 -10.68 4.21
C PHE A 233 6.00 -11.39 5.52
N ASN A 234 6.44 -12.64 5.37
CA ASN A 234 6.82 -13.58 6.44
C ASN A 234 5.69 -14.06 7.37
N LEU A 235 4.43 -13.75 7.07
CA LEU A 235 3.27 -14.29 7.78
C LEU A 235 2.64 -15.46 7.00
N PRO A 236 2.22 -16.55 7.65
CA PRO A 236 1.74 -17.76 6.98
C PRO A 236 0.26 -17.70 6.52
N LEU A 237 -0.25 -16.52 6.18
CA LEU A 237 -1.70 -16.26 5.99
C LEU A 237 -2.36 -17.16 4.93
N PHE A 238 -1.59 -17.66 3.96
CA PHE A 238 -2.09 -18.49 2.85
C PHE A 238 -1.59 -19.94 2.94
N GLN A 239 -0.89 -20.32 4.00
CA GLN A 239 -0.56 -21.72 4.23
C GLN A 239 -1.82 -22.49 4.59
N GLU A 240 -2.01 -23.71 4.07
CA GLU A 240 -3.27 -24.47 4.20
C GLU A 240 -3.79 -24.55 5.65
N GLU A 241 -2.89 -24.78 6.62
CA GLU A 241 -3.25 -24.91 8.03
C GLU A 241 -3.77 -23.61 8.67
N HIS A 242 -3.25 -22.47 8.22
CA HIS A 242 -3.65 -21.14 8.66
C HIS A 242 -4.87 -20.66 7.88
N PHE A 243 -4.83 -20.79 6.56
CA PHE A 243 -5.80 -20.22 5.62
C PHE A 243 -7.25 -20.59 5.95
N ARG A 244 -7.52 -21.83 6.36
CA ARG A 244 -8.88 -22.24 6.76
C ARG A 244 -9.41 -21.43 7.95
N LYS A 245 -8.55 -21.15 8.94
CA LYS A 245 -8.91 -20.31 10.10
C LYS A 245 -9.00 -18.84 9.71
N GLU A 246 -8.13 -18.36 8.82
CA GLU A 246 -8.22 -17.00 8.32
C GLU A 246 -9.57 -16.76 7.61
N VAL A 247 -10.01 -17.72 6.79
CA VAL A 247 -11.32 -17.69 6.13
C VAL A 247 -12.46 -17.78 7.15
N GLU A 248 -12.34 -18.59 8.21
CA GLU A 248 -13.33 -18.65 9.29
C GLU A 248 -13.49 -17.29 10.00
N VAL A 249 -12.38 -16.63 10.33
CA VAL A 249 -12.39 -15.26 10.86
C VAL A 249 -13.08 -14.31 9.89
N THR A 250 -12.72 -14.34 8.59
CA THR A 250 -13.37 -13.50 7.58
C THR A 250 -14.88 -13.72 7.54
N ASN A 251 -15.35 -14.98 7.57
CA ASN A 251 -16.79 -15.27 7.53
C ASN A 251 -17.53 -14.70 8.75
N ARG A 252 -16.94 -14.79 9.95
CA ARG A 252 -17.50 -14.15 11.15
C ARG A 252 -17.48 -12.63 11.07
N LEU A 253 -16.46 -12.05 10.42
CA LEU A 253 -16.40 -10.61 10.16
C LEU A 253 -17.44 -10.17 9.13
N VAL A 254 -17.78 -11.02 8.15
CA VAL A 254 -18.91 -10.79 7.23
C VAL A 254 -20.21 -10.70 8.01
N GLU A 255 -20.50 -11.68 8.88
CA GLU A 255 -21.69 -11.66 9.74
C GLU A 255 -21.75 -10.41 10.64
N LEU A 256 -20.60 -10.01 11.21
CA LEU A 256 -20.49 -8.79 12.00
C LEU A 256 -20.82 -7.55 11.16
N ALA A 257 -20.24 -7.41 9.96
CA ALA A 257 -20.46 -6.28 9.07
C ALA A 257 -21.92 -6.21 8.57
N ASP A 258 -22.50 -7.36 8.24
CA ASP A 258 -23.89 -7.49 7.79
C ASP A 258 -24.88 -6.96 8.85
N GLY A 259 -24.58 -7.16 10.14
CA GLY A 259 -25.35 -6.58 11.25
C GLY A 259 -25.44 -5.04 11.21
N TYR A 260 -24.54 -4.38 10.49
CA TYR A 260 -24.50 -2.93 10.28
C TYR A 260 -24.89 -2.50 8.85
N ASN A 261 -25.37 -3.43 8.00
CA ASN A 261 -25.64 -3.22 6.57
C ASN A 261 -24.39 -2.72 5.81
N LYS A 262 -23.23 -3.30 6.14
CA LYS A 262 -21.94 -3.00 5.55
C LYS A 262 -21.27 -4.29 5.11
N THR A 263 -20.34 -4.20 4.17
CA THR A 263 -19.57 -5.37 3.73
C THR A 263 -18.30 -5.54 4.56
N VAL A 264 -17.70 -6.73 4.52
CA VAL A 264 -16.42 -6.98 5.21
C VAL A 264 -15.28 -6.12 4.66
N ALA A 265 -15.28 -5.79 3.36
CA ALA A 265 -14.31 -4.88 2.78
C ALA A 265 -14.46 -3.46 3.34
N GLN A 266 -15.70 -2.99 3.54
CA GLN A 266 -15.96 -1.71 4.20
C GLN A 266 -15.52 -1.73 5.67
N LEU A 267 -15.75 -2.83 6.38
CA LEU A 267 -15.31 -3.01 7.77
C LEU A 267 -13.78 -2.96 7.86
N ALA A 268 -13.09 -3.67 6.97
CA ALA A 268 -11.64 -3.72 6.91
C ALA A 268 -11.01 -2.35 6.66
N LEU A 269 -11.51 -1.61 5.67
CA LEU A 269 -10.98 -0.28 5.36
C LEU A 269 -11.32 0.74 6.44
N ALA A 270 -12.54 0.73 6.97
CA ALA A 270 -12.90 1.58 8.09
C ALA A 270 -12.00 1.32 9.31
N TRP A 271 -11.66 0.06 9.58
CA TRP A 271 -10.76 -0.33 10.66
C TRP A 271 -9.32 0.15 10.44
N VAL A 272 -8.76 -0.05 9.24
CA VAL A 272 -7.43 0.45 8.89
C VAL A 272 -7.37 1.97 9.05
N LEU A 273 -8.40 2.67 8.58
CA LEU A 273 -8.50 4.13 8.61
C LEU A 273 -8.87 4.72 9.98
N ASP A 274 -9.25 3.89 10.95
CA ASP A 274 -9.59 4.31 12.31
C ASP A 274 -8.35 4.74 13.11
N HIS A 275 -7.16 4.22 12.76
CA HIS A 275 -5.92 4.62 13.41
C HIS A 275 -5.46 6.01 12.93
N PRO A 276 -5.22 6.98 13.83
CA PRO A 276 -4.96 8.38 13.47
C PRO A 276 -3.66 8.61 12.69
N ALA A 277 -2.68 7.71 12.79
CA ALA A 277 -1.46 7.75 11.98
C ALA A 277 -1.69 7.44 10.49
N VAL A 278 -2.77 6.73 10.14
CA VAL A 278 -3.00 6.23 8.78
C VAL A 278 -3.54 7.36 7.92
N SER A 279 -2.70 7.87 7.02
CA SER A 279 -3.07 8.89 6.03
C SER A 279 -3.79 8.27 4.83
N CYS A 280 -3.44 7.03 4.47
CA CYS A 280 -4.01 6.35 3.30
C CYS A 280 -4.08 4.84 3.48
N ALA A 281 -5.22 4.23 3.12
CA ALA A 281 -5.38 2.81 2.89
C ALA A 281 -5.32 2.53 1.39
N LEU A 282 -4.27 1.83 0.94
CA LEU A 282 -4.11 1.42 -0.45
C LEU A 282 -4.92 0.16 -0.73
N VAL A 283 -5.63 0.18 -1.84
CA VAL A 283 -6.41 -0.95 -2.35
C VAL A 283 -6.26 -1.07 -3.87
N GLY A 284 -6.17 -2.31 -4.34
CA GLY A 284 -6.41 -2.61 -5.75
C GLY A 284 -7.90 -2.52 -6.03
N MET A 285 -8.28 -1.99 -7.20
CA MET A 285 -9.67 -1.91 -7.64
C MET A 285 -9.73 -2.30 -9.11
N ARG A 286 -10.52 -3.31 -9.44
CA ARG A 286 -10.61 -3.86 -10.79
C ARG A 286 -11.85 -3.37 -11.53
N ASN A 287 -12.94 -3.15 -10.80
CA ASN A 287 -14.24 -2.80 -11.37
C ASN A 287 -14.98 -1.73 -10.55
N GLU A 288 -16.07 -1.23 -11.14
CA GLU A 288 -16.91 -0.17 -10.55
C GLU A 288 -17.45 -0.53 -9.16
N ARG A 289 -17.87 -1.79 -8.97
CA ARG A 289 -18.48 -2.24 -7.72
C ARG A 289 -17.47 -2.17 -6.57
N GLU A 290 -16.26 -2.66 -6.79
CA GLU A 290 -15.17 -2.59 -5.80
C GLU A 290 -14.81 -1.14 -5.47
N LEU A 291 -14.76 -0.27 -6.50
CA LEU A 291 -14.52 1.16 -6.30
C LEU A 291 -15.60 1.80 -5.42
N GLU A 292 -16.88 1.60 -5.72
CA GLU A 292 -17.99 2.16 -4.95
C GLU A 292 -18.00 1.65 -3.51
N GLU A 293 -17.76 0.35 -3.33
CA GLU A 293 -17.66 -0.29 -2.03
C GLU A 293 -16.53 0.31 -1.18
N ASN A 294 -15.33 0.41 -1.75
CA ASN A 294 -14.14 0.92 -1.08
C ASN A 294 -14.27 2.41 -0.72
N VAL A 295 -14.85 3.22 -1.62
CA VAL A 295 -15.10 4.65 -1.36
C VAL A 295 -16.06 4.84 -0.18
N ALA A 296 -17.14 4.05 -0.13
CA ALA A 296 -18.15 4.12 0.91
C ALA A 296 -17.66 3.66 2.30
N ALA A 297 -16.50 3.00 2.38
CA ALA A 297 -15.87 2.64 3.65
C ALA A 297 -15.42 3.86 4.47
N THR A 298 -15.03 4.95 3.79
CA THR A 298 -14.50 6.17 4.45
C THR A 298 -15.53 6.90 5.33
N ASP A 299 -16.82 6.69 5.08
CA ASP A 299 -17.92 7.30 5.84
C ASP A 299 -18.26 6.52 7.13
N TRP A 300 -17.72 5.31 7.30
CA TRP A 300 -18.02 4.47 8.46
C TRP A 300 -17.02 4.69 9.59
N LYS A 301 -17.48 5.27 10.70
CA LYS A 301 -16.70 5.36 11.95
C LYS A 301 -17.07 4.18 12.85
N LEU A 302 -16.05 3.42 13.26
CA LEU A 302 -16.25 2.25 14.11
C LEU A 302 -16.54 2.69 15.54
N ASN A 303 -17.48 2.02 16.20
CA ASN A 303 -17.75 2.17 17.63
C ASN A 303 -16.99 1.10 18.42
N GLU A 304 -16.99 1.23 19.75
CA GLU A 304 -16.32 0.26 20.64
C GLU A 304 -16.89 -1.16 20.49
N GLU A 305 -18.18 -1.31 20.27
CA GLU A 305 -18.83 -2.62 20.08
C GLU A 305 -18.25 -3.37 18.88
N ILE A 306 -18.10 -2.69 17.74
CA ILE A 306 -17.49 -3.28 16.54
C ILE A 306 -16.01 -3.62 16.79
N ARG A 307 -15.25 -2.71 17.43
CA ARG A 307 -13.83 -2.96 17.74
C ARG A 307 -13.65 -4.17 18.64
N THR A 308 -14.46 -4.28 19.69
CA THR A 308 -14.48 -5.44 20.60
C THR A 308 -14.85 -6.71 19.85
N GLY A 309 -15.94 -6.68 19.05
CA GLY A 309 -16.38 -7.83 18.27
C GLY A 309 -15.32 -8.35 17.30
N ILE A 310 -14.56 -7.46 16.63
CA ILE A 310 -13.42 -7.86 15.80
C ILE A 310 -12.39 -8.64 16.63
N ASN A 311 -11.95 -8.10 17.77
CA ASN A 311 -10.95 -8.76 18.61
C ASN A 311 -11.44 -10.11 19.14
N GLU A 312 -12.70 -10.19 19.60
CA GLU A 312 -13.31 -11.43 20.09
C GLU A 312 -13.37 -12.51 19.00
N ILE A 313 -13.66 -12.15 17.75
CA ILE A 313 -13.64 -13.10 16.63
C ILE A 313 -12.23 -13.70 16.42
N PHE A 314 -11.19 -12.87 16.43
CA PHE A 314 -9.81 -13.34 16.27
C PHE A 314 -9.39 -14.26 17.43
N ASP A 315 -9.71 -13.86 18.67
CA ASP A 315 -9.39 -14.61 19.88
C ASP A 315 -10.12 -15.97 19.92
N ASP A 316 -11.41 -15.99 19.58
CA ASP A 316 -12.24 -17.19 19.59
C ASP A 316 -11.77 -18.24 18.57
N VAL A 317 -11.42 -17.83 17.35
CA VAL A 317 -10.92 -18.74 16.29
C VAL A 317 -9.46 -19.13 16.56
N GLY A 318 -8.76 -18.35 17.39
CA GLY A 318 -7.35 -18.55 17.72
C GLY A 318 -6.44 -18.19 16.55
N VAL A 319 -6.76 -17.10 15.85
CA VAL A 319 -5.91 -16.50 14.81
C VAL A 319 -5.07 -15.39 15.44
N PRO A 320 -3.74 -15.45 15.38
CA PRO A 320 -2.90 -14.39 15.90
C PRO A 320 -2.96 -13.14 15.01
N THR A 321 -2.89 -11.97 15.62
CA THR A 321 -2.78 -10.67 14.93
C THR A 321 -1.33 -10.24 14.68
N TYR A 322 -0.38 -11.09 15.07
CA TYR A 322 1.06 -10.92 14.90
C TYR A 322 1.65 -9.61 15.47
N GLN A 323 1.00 -8.92 16.41
CA GLN A 323 1.49 -7.66 17.00
C GLN A 323 2.95 -7.71 17.51
N ASN A 324 3.42 -8.88 17.93
CA ASN A 324 4.78 -9.09 18.47
C ASN A 324 5.74 -9.76 17.47
N ALA A 325 5.31 -10.04 16.24
CA ALA A 325 6.17 -10.64 15.22
C ALA A 325 7.12 -9.58 14.64
N PRO A 326 8.32 -9.98 14.16
CA PRO A 326 9.22 -9.05 13.51
C PRO A 326 8.60 -8.50 12.21
N GLN A 327 8.86 -7.22 11.95
CA GLN A 327 8.57 -6.61 10.66
C GLN A 327 9.40 -7.30 9.57
N ALA A 328 8.80 -7.49 8.39
CA ALA A 328 9.56 -7.87 7.21
C ALA A 328 10.37 -6.66 6.74
N ILE A 329 11.70 -6.78 6.77
CA ILE A 329 12.69 -5.81 6.27
C ILE A 329 13.57 -6.51 5.25
#